data_AF-A0A0G0BLN2-F1
#
_entry.id   AF-A0A0G0BLN2-F1
#
_cell.length_a   1.000
_cell.length_b   1.000
_cell.length_c   1.000
_cell.angle_alpha   90.00
_cell.angle_beta   90.00
_cell.angle_gamma   90.00
#
_symmetry.space_group_name_H-M   'P 1'
#
loop_
_entity.id
_entity.type
_entity.pdbx_description
1 polymer ?
#
loop_
_entity_poly.entity_id
_entity_poly.type
_entity_poly.pdbx_seq_one_letter_code
_entity_poly.pdbx_strand_id
1 'polypeptide(L)'
;MTKKIKVTDRLKGSISSYDYYCDGFGSPGASGNNYILGIVLGVGRSKIELTSSGSDNLDKINAFDKAEVYDTNIGQINMITVSSFCGLNGLIWGYDIARHSNIRQESAYGVSSVKRNGRIVRVYSGEPLVNATKRLFGTVEKKRFPLLPGSHVPCAGKNIKLKGPIRIYSAIAIGIANDRTQNANLLMEDMGFIPDGEHPMKYNVELYEPISRKIATSILMIGENQKVDYKEIFVVVKDVFVHQNEIGCALVAAPYFTLAKKSIPNNEIETLSKINTHEWERLVSKEYLCNNLVK
;
A
#
# COMPACT_ATOMS: atom_id res chain seq x y z
N MET A 1 1.05 32.78 -5.76
CA MET A 1 1.93 32.31 -4.66
C MET A 1 1.21 31.22 -3.89
N THR A 2 1.51 29.96 -4.16
CA THR A 2 0.96 28.82 -3.39
C THR A 2 1.65 28.79 -2.03
N LYS A 3 0.88 29.03 -0.97
CA LYS A 3 1.34 28.93 0.42
C LYS A 3 1.92 27.53 0.61
N LYS A 4 3.20 27.38 0.99
CA LYS A 4 3.79 26.07 1.33
C LYS A 4 2.96 25.45 2.45
N ILE A 5 2.12 24.47 2.13
CA ILE A 5 1.29 23.78 3.12
C ILE A 5 2.22 22.92 3.98
N LYS A 6 2.29 23.24 5.28
CA LYS A 6 3.13 22.48 6.21
C LYS A 6 2.54 21.07 6.37
N VAL A 7 3.39 20.09 6.70
CA VAL A 7 2.94 18.71 7.01
C VAL A 7 1.86 18.72 8.10
N THR A 8 2.01 19.60 9.09
CA THR A 8 1.04 19.81 10.19
C THR A 8 -0.34 20.26 9.71
N ASP A 9 -0.41 21.10 8.69
CA ASP A 9 -1.69 21.60 8.15
C ASP A 9 -2.39 20.49 7.35
N ARG A 10 -1.62 19.66 6.63
CA ARG A 10 -2.14 18.48 5.93
C ARG A 10 -2.72 17.47 6.92
N LEU A 11 -1.98 17.21 7.98
CA LEU A 11 -2.38 16.28 9.04
C LEU A 11 -3.73 16.63 9.65
N LYS A 12 -3.96 17.90 10.02
CA LYS A 12 -5.22 18.33 10.64
C LYS A 12 -6.43 18.07 9.77
N GLY A 13 -6.28 18.06 8.45
CA GLY A 13 -7.38 17.77 7.51
C GLY A 13 -7.47 16.31 7.07
N SER A 14 -6.73 15.38 7.67
CA SER A 14 -6.73 13.95 7.33
C SER A 14 -7.18 13.07 8.51
N ILE A 15 -8.09 13.56 9.36
CA ILE A 15 -8.65 12.84 10.51
C ILE A 15 -10.09 12.44 10.19
N SER A 16 -10.43 11.18 10.46
CA SER A 16 -11.77 10.64 10.27
C SER A 16 -12.72 11.12 11.38
N SER A 17 -14.03 10.93 11.17
CA SER A 17 -15.04 11.18 12.19
C SER A 17 -15.06 10.11 13.29
N TYR A 18 -14.39 8.97 13.09
CA TYR A 18 -14.45 7.79 13.95
C TYR A 18 -13.24 7.69 14.89
N ASP A 19 -13.49 7.15 16.08
CA ASP A 19 -12.44 6.97 17.08
C ASP A 19 -11.47 5.85 16.68
N TYR A 20 -11.99 4.70 16.25
CA TYR A 20 -11.21 3.48 16.02
C TYR A 20 -11.04 3.10 14.55
N TYR A 21 -11.76 3.76 13.64
CA TYR A 21 -11.74 3.43 12.22
C TYR A 21 -11.13 4.55 11.39
N CYS A 22 -10.20 4.16 10.51
CA CYS A 22 -9.84 4.99 9.38
C CYS A 22 -11.01 4.98 8.38
N ASP A 23 -11.14 6.01 7.56
CA ASP A 23 -12.23 6.09 6.58
C ASP A 23 -11.70 6.54 5.22
N GLY A 24 -12.42 6.20 4.15
CA GLY A 24 -12.02 6.57 2.79
C GLY A 24 -11.90 8.08 2.60
N PHE A 25 -10.93 8.52 1.80
CA PHE A 25 -10.80 9.94 1.46
C PHE A 25 -12.06 10.44 0.75
N GLY A 26 -12.55 11.61 1.16
CA GLY A 26 -13.78 12.21 0.65
C GLY A 26 -15.06 11.80 1.41
N SER A 27 -14.94 10.95 2.43
CA SER A 27 -16.09 10.56 3.25
C SER A 27 -16.63 11.72 4.10
N PRO A 28 -17.96 11.83 4.28
CA PRO A 28 -18.56 12.89 5.09
C PRO A 28 -18.03 12.90 6.53
N GLY A 29 -17.79 14.10 7.06
CA GLY A 29 -17.36 14.29 8.46
C GLY A 29 -15.86 14.19 8.70
N ALA A 30 -15.03 13.98 7.67
CA ALA A 30 -13.59 14.17 7.76
C ALA A 30 -13.25 15.63 8.12
N SER A 31 -12.16 15.82 8.85
CA SER A 31 -11.75 17.15 9.35
C SER A 31 -11.27 18.12 8.26
N GLY A 32 -11.07 17.66 7.03
CA GLY A 32 -10.68 18.47 5.89
C GLY A 32 -10.52 17.68 4.59
N ASN A 33 -9.80 18.26 3.63
CA ASN A 33 -9.62 17.72 2.28
C ASN A 33 -8.25 17.07 2.05
N ASN A 34 -7.59 16.62 3.12
CA ASN A 34 -6.30 15.93 3.06
C ASN A 34 -6.47 14.43 3.30
N TYR A 35 -5.46 13.65 2.92
CA TYR A 35 -5.51 12.20 3.07
C TYR A 35 -4.14 11.61 3.36
N ILE A 36 -4.18 10.39 3.86
CA ILE A 36 -3.05 9.50 4.02
C ILE A 36 -3.11 8.43 2.93
N LEU A 37 -1.96 8.11 2.36
CA LEU A 37 -1.75 6.98 1.47
C LEU A 37 -1.07 5.85 2.26
N GLY A 38 -1.64 4.65 2.18
CA GLY A 38 -1.02 3.40 2.64
C GLY A 38 -0.62 2.53 1.44
N ILE A 39 0.23 1.52 1.68
CA ILE A 39 0.60 0.54 0.66
C ILE A 39 0.30 -0.86 1.17
N VAL A 40 -0.47 -1.63 0.39
CA VAL A 40 -0.86 -3.01 0.71
C VAL A 40 -0.59 -3.90 -0.51
N LEU A 41 0.07 -5.02 -0.26
CA LEU A 41 0.19 -6.13 -1.22
C LEU A 41 -0.30 -7.41 -0.58
N GLY A 42 -1.13 -8.14 -1.32
CA GLY A 42 -1.74 -9.40 -0.89
C GLY A 42 -1.64 -10.47 -1.97
N VAL A 43 -1.39 -11.71 -1.55
CA VAL A 43 -1.37 -12.88 -2.43
C VAL A 43 -2.26 -13.98 -1.83
N GLY A 44 -3.50 -14.07 -2.31
CA GLY A 44 -4.50 -15.01 -1.81
C GLY A 44 -4.56 -16.28 -2.66
N ARG A 45 -4.96 -17.41 -2.06
CA ARG A 45 -5.28 -18.65 -2.79
C ARG A 45 -6.46 -19.39 -2.19
N SER A 46 -7.28 -19.99 -3.03
CA SER A 46 -8.40 -20.85 -2.63
C SER A 46 -8.48 -22.09 -3.51
N LYS A 47 -9.00 -23.17 -2.94
CA LYS A 47 -9.41 -24.34 -3.72
C LYS A 47 -10.51 -23.92 -4.69
N ILE A 48 -10.54 -24.58 -5.84
CA ILE A 48 -11.63 -24.47 -6.80
C ILE A 48 -12.79 -25.33 -6.27
N GLU A 49 -13.85 -24.68 -5.82
CA GLU A 49 -15.02 -25.34 -5.21
C GLU A 49 -16.34 -24.87 -5.81
N LEU A 50 -16.38 -23.63 -6.35
CA LEU A 50 -17.60 -22.97 -6.80
C LEU A 50 -17.65 -22.75 -8.32
N THR A 51 -16.66 -23.26 -9.05
CA THR A 51 -16.64 -23.21 -10.52
C THR A 51 -17.73 -24.12 -11.08
N SER A 52 -18.51 -23.57 -12.01
CA SER A 52 -19.51 -24.30 -12.80
C SER A 52 -19.14 -24.25 -14.29
N SER A 53 -19.90 -24.97 -15.13
CA SER A 53 -19.63 -25.09 -16.57
C SER A 53 -19.57 -23.76 -17.32
N GLY A 54 -20.19 -22.70 -16.80
CA GLY A 54 -20.23 -21.37 -17.43
C GLY A 54 -19.45 -20.28 -16.69
N SER A 55 -18.91 -20.53 -15.49
CA SER A 55 -18.25 -19.48 -14.70
C SER A 55 -17.34 -20.01 -13.61
N ASP A 56 -16.19 -19.37 -13.44
CA ASP A 56 -15.28 -19.52 -12.30
C ASP A 56 -15.27 -18.27 -11.40
N ASN A 57 -16.26 -17.38 -11.56
CA ASN A 57 -16.24 -16.06 -10.95
C ASN A 57 -16.31 -16.10 -9.41
N LEU A 58 -17.05 -17.05 -8.84
CA LEU A 58 -17.15 -17.18 -7.38
C LEU A 58 -15.81 -17.59 -6.75
N ASP A 59 -15.09 -18.53 -7.37
CA ASP A 59 -13.74 -18.88 -6.92
C ASP A 59 -12.76 -17.71 -7.11
N LYS A 60 -12.90 -16.93 -8.20
CA LYS A 60 -12.15 -15.67 -8.42
C LYS A 60 -12.44 -14.61 -7.36
N ILE A 61 -13.68 -14.50 -6.88
CA ILE A 61 -14.05 -13.59 -5.79
C ILE A 61 -13.42 -14.08 -4.49
N ASN A 62 -13.57 -15.36 -4.15
CA ASN A 62 -12.96 -15.93 -2.94
C ASN A 62 -11.43 -15.75 -2.91
N ALA A 63 -10.74 -15.95 -4.03
CA ALA A 63 -9.31 -15.72 -4.11
C ALA A 63 -8.93 -14.25 -3.87
N PHE A 64 -9.74 -13.32 -4.38
CA PHE A 64 -9.57 -11.88 -4.20
C PHE A 64 -9.79 -11.46 -2.75
N ASP A 65 -10.88 -11.88 -2.14
CA ASP A 65 -11.19 -11.57 -0.74
C ASP A 65 -10.08 -12.09 0.19
N LYS A 66 -9.53 -13.29 -0.11
CA LYS A 66 -8.35 -13.80 0.60
C LYS A 66 -7.10 -12.94 0.41
N ALA A 67 -6.91 -12.34 -0.77
CA ALA A 67 -5.79 -11.44 -1.01
C ALA A 67 -5.94 -10.13 -0.22
N GLU A 68 -7.15 -9.59 -0.08
CA GLU A 68 -7.45 -8.38 0.71
C GLU A 68 -7.16 -8.53 2.21
N VAL A 69 -7.12 -9.77 2.71
CA VAL A 69 -6.86 -10.08 4.11
C VAL A 69 -5.58 -10.90 4.35
N TYR A 70 -4.77 -11.09 3.30
CA TYR A 70 -3.59 -11.96 3.36
C TYR A 70 -2.60 -11.57 4.45
N ASP A 71 -2.36 -10.26 4.62
CA ASP A 71 -1.33 -9.75 5.53
C ASP A 71 -1.78 -8.49 6.27
N THR A 72 -2.18 -7.46 5.54
CA THR A 72 -2.85 -6.27 6.07
C THR A 72 -4.34 -6.41 5.86
N ASN A 73 -5.15 -6.13 6.88
CA ASN A 73 -6.60 -6.18 6.74
C ASN A 73 -7.13 -4.92 6.04
N ILE A 74 -7.47 -5.05 4.76
CA ILE A 74 -8.30 -4.09 4.03
C ILE A 74 -9.61 -4.72 3.54
N GLY A 75 -9.93 -5.92 4.04
CA GLY A 75 -11.17 -6.60 3.68
C GLY A 75 -12.39 -5.84 4.18
N GLN A 76 -13.52 -6.08 3.53
CA GLN A 76 -14.84 -5.49 3.85
C GLN A 76 -14.97 -3.99 3.52
N ILE A 77 -14.18 -3.45 2.60
CA ILE A 77 -14.37 -2.10 2.07
C ILE A 77 -15.02 -2.14 0.68
N ASN A 78 -15.68 -1.06 0.29
CA ASN A 78 -16.02 -0.81 -1.10
C ASN A 78 -14.81 -0.14 -1.77
N MET A 79 -13.94 -0.96 -2.39
CA MET A 79 -12.75 -0.47 -3.08
C MET A 79 -13.14 0.28 -4.38
N ILE A 80 -12.81 1.57 -4.46
CA ILE A 80 -13.01 2.39 -5.66
C ILE A 80 -11.66 2.56 -6.36
N THR A 81 -11.49 1.94 -7.53
CA THR A 81 -10.25 2.09 -8.29
C THR A 81 -10.08 3.53 -8.79
N VAL A 82 -8.97 4.16 -8.43
CA VAL A 82 -8.57 5.50 -8.89
C VAL A 82 -7.21 5.46 -9.58
N SER A 83 -6.83 6.58 -10.20
CA SER A 83 -5.50 6.75 -10.79
C SER A 83 -4.40 6.79 -9.72
N SER A 84 -3.21 6.36 -10.12
CA SER A 84 -2.10 6.01 -9.24
C SER A 84 -1.25 7.21 -8.81
N PHE A 85 -1.84 8.24 -8.19
CA PHE A 85 -1.12 9.45 -7.75
C PHE A 85 -1.38 9.84 -6.30
N CYS A 86 -0.32 10.18 -5.56
CA CYS A 86 -0.42 10.86 -4.26
C CYS A 86 -0.04 12.34 -4.42
N GLY A 87 -1.05 13.20 -4.53
CA GLY A 87 -0.93 14.63 -4.80
C GLY A 87 -0.50 15.47 -3.60
N LEU A 88 -0.63 16.79 -3.76
CA LEU A 88 -0.12 17.81 -2.83
C LEU A 88 -0.74 17.69 -1.43
N ASN A 89 -2.02 17.33 -1.36
CA ASN A 89 -2.77 17.15 -0.10
C ASN A 89 -2.48 15.80 0.59
N GLY A 90 -1.74 14.91 -0.06
CA GLY A 90 -1.44 13.57 0.43
C GLY A 90 -0.18 13.50 1.29
N LEU A 91 -0.25 12.71 2.35
CA LEU A 91 0.88 12.24 3.15
C LEU A 91 0.99 10.72 3.04
N ILE A 92 2.21 10.18 3.05
CA ILE A 92 2.43 8.73 2.97
C ILE A 92 2.74 8.18 4.36
N TRP A 93 1.94 7.21 4.81
CA TRP A 93 2.16 6.52 6.09
C TRP A 93 3.45 5.70 6.06
N GLY A 94 4.28 5.82 7.09
CA GLY A 94 5.59 5.17 7.15
C GLY A 94 6.70 5.92 6.40
N TYR A 95 6.38 6.97 5.66
CA TYR A 95 7.36 7.82 4.97
C TYR A 95 7.34 9.27 5.48
N ASP A 96 6.20 9.97 5.34
CA ASP A 96 6.04 11.36 5.78
C ASP A 96 5.75 11.47 7.28
N ILE A 97 4.98 10.50 7.79
CA ILE A 97 4.51 10.44 9.17
C ILE A 97 4.59 9.02 9.70
N ALA A 98 4.74 8.90 11.02
CA ALA A 98 5.03 7.65 11.72
C ALA A 98 6.13 6.87 10.98
N ARG A 99 7.22 7.57 10.63
CA ARG A 99 8.20 7.13 9.65
C ARG A 99 8.82 5.79 10.05
N HIS A 100 8.90 4.85 9.13
CA HIS A 100 9.51 3.56 9.44
C HIS A 100 11.02 3.73 9.64
N SER A 101 11.58 3.18 10.73
CA SER A 101 13.00 3.34 11.09
C SER A 101 13.95 2.83 10.00
N ASN A 102 13.52 1.79 9.28
CA ASN A 102 14.33 1.12 8.26
C ASN A 102 14.10 1.65 6.84
N ILE A 103 13.36 2.75 6.68
CA ILE A 103 13.17 3.35 5.36
C ILE A 103 14.53 3.81 4.79
N ARG A 104 14.83 3.41 3.55
CA ARG A 104 16.11 3.65 2.84
C ARG A 104 17.31 2.83 3.32
N GLN A 105 17.13 1.79 4.15
CA GLN A 105 18.25 0.94 4.56
C GLN A 105 18.68 -0.05 3.47
N GLU A 106 17.71 -0.61 2.73
CA GLU A 106 17.95 -1.66 1.74
C GLU A 106 17.56 -1.22 0.34
N SER A 107 18.28 -1.70 -0.67
CA SER A 107 17.89 -1.58 -2.08
C SER A 107 16.73 -2.54 -2.40
N ALA A 108 15.98 -2.26 -3.46
CA ALA A 108 14.89 -3.15 -3.86
C ALA A 108 15.44 -4.34 -4.64
N TYR A 109 15.55 -5.50 -4.00
CA TYR A 109 15.80 -6.78 -4.69
C TYR A 109 17.01 -6.73 -5.63
N GLY A 110 18.14 -6.17 -5.17
CA GLY A 110 19.36 -6.00 -5.96
C GLY A 110 19.39 -4.74 -6.87
N VAL A 111 18.28 -4.02 -7.01
CA VAL A 111 18.21 -2.76 -7.76
C VAL A 111 18.51 -1.58 -6.83
N SER A 112 19.74 -1.06 -6.88
CA SER A 112 20.15 0.11 -6.08
C SER A 112 19.76 1.45 -6.71
N SER A 113 19.66 1.50 -8.04
CA SER A 113 19.24 2.68 -8.79
C SER A 113 18.74 2.32 -10.19
N VAL A 114 17.96 3.22 -10.78
CA VAL A 114 17.59 3.21 -12.20
C VAL A 114 18.09 4.49 -12.86
N LYS A 115 18.48 4.39 -14.14
CA LYS A 115 18.99 5.52 -14.92
C LYS A 115 18.18 5.68 -16.20
N ARG A 116 17.80 6.91 -16.53
CA ARG A 116 17.18 7.26 -17.80
C ARG A 116 17.48 8.73 -18.15
N ASN A 117 17.85 9.00 -19.41
CA ASN A 117 18.12 10.35 -19.91
C ASN A 117 19.04 11.19 -19.00
N GLY A 118 20.15 10.57 -18.56
CA GLY A 118 21.13 11.21 -17.68
C GLY A 118 20.72 11.32 -16.19
N ARG A 119 19.45 11.06 -15.86
CA ARG A 119 18.95 11.07 -14.48
C ARG A 119 19.15 9.71 -13.82
N ILE A 120 19.66 9.71 -12.60
CA ILE A 120 19.86 8.52 -11.78
C ILE A 120 19.02 8.68 -10.52
N VAL A 121 18.14 7.73 -10.24
CA VAL A 121 17.26 7.75 -9.07
C VAL A 121 17.51 6.49 -8.24
N ARG A 122 17.72 6.66 -6.94
CA ARG A 122 17.92 5.55 -6.01
C ARG A 122 16.62 4.77 -5.83
N VAL A 123 16.76 3.45 -5.78
CA VAL A 123 15.65 2.51 -5.59
C VAL A 123 15.87 1.78 -4.27
N TYR A 124 14.87 1.87 -3.39
CA TYR A 124 14.89 1.26 -2.06
C TYR A 124 13.80 0.20 -1.94
N SER A 125 13.99 -0.75 -1.02
CA SER A 125 12.93 -1.65 -0.61
C SER A 125 11.76 -0.85 -0.03
N GLY A 126 10.56 -1.12 -0.52
CA GLY A 126 9.30 -0.55 -0.01
C GLY A 126 8.66 -1.38 1.10
N GLU A 127 9.25 -2.51 1.49
CA GLU A 127 8.77 -3.35 2.60
C GLU A 127 8.50 -2.56 3.89
N PRO A 128 9.33 -1.56 4.27
CA PRO A 128 9.02 -0.66 5.38
C PRO A 128 7.67 0.05 5.28
N LEU A 129 7.21 0.42 4.08
CA LEU A 129 5.94 1.12 3.87
C LEU A 129 4.74 0.18 4.00
N VAL A 130 4.87 -1.04 3.47
CA VAL A 130 3.87 -2.10 3.62
C VAL A 130 3.75 -2.50 5.09
N ASN A 131 4.90 -2.68 5.76
CA ASN A 131 4.95 -3.00 7.18
C ASN A 131 4.32 -1.89 8.04
N ALA A 132 4.63 -0.62 7.76
CA ALA A 132 4.03 0.50 8.48
C ALA A 132 2.49 0.52 8.31
N THR A 133 1.99 0.28 7.09
CA THR A 133 0.55 0.22 6.80
C THR A 133 -0.11 -0.95 7.52
N LYS A 134 0.51 -2.13 7.51
CA LYS A 134 0.06 -3.29 8.30
C LYS A 134 -0.03 -2.96 9.79
N ARG A 135 0.95 -2.24 10.33
CA ARG A 135 0.98 -1.84 11.74
C ARG A 135 -0.10 -0.81 12.08
N LEU A 136 -0.59 -0.03 11.12
CA LEU A 136 -1.72 0.86 11.31
C LEU A 136 -3.05 0.11 11.35
N PHE A 137 -3.36 -0.66 10.30
CA PHE A 137 -4.66 -1.30 10.17
C PHE A 137 -4.78 -2.59 11.00
N GLY A 138 -3.67 -3.31 11.16
CA GLY A 138 -3.64 -4.63 11.76
C GLY A 138 -4.01 -5.74 10.79
N THR A 139 -4.33 -6.90 11.34
CA THR A 139 -4.78 -8.10 10.61
C THR A 139 -6.25 -8.37 10.89
N VAL A 140 -6.84 -9.40 10.26
CA VAL A 140 -8.23 -9.82 10.55
C VAL A 140 -8.39 -10.17 12.04
N GLU A 141 -7.44 -10.92 12.60
CA GLU A 141 -7.45 -11.36 14.00
C GLU A 141 -7.06 -10.25 14.98
N LYS A 142 -6.19 -9.33 14.56
CA LYS A 142 -5.64 -8.27 15.41
C LYS A 142 -5.87 -6.91 14.77
N LYS A 143 -7.16 -6.53 14.68
CA LYS A 143 -7.59 -5.23 14.14
C LYS A 143 -7.07 -4.11 15.04
N ARG A 144 -6.40 -3.12 14.45
CA ARG A 144 -5.83 -1.97 15.17
C ARG A 144 -6.66 -0.71 14.90
N PHE A 145 -6.32 0.04 13.87
CA PHE A 145 -7.14 1.14 13.36
C PHE A 145 -7.53 0.85 11.90
N PRO A 146 -8.31 -0.22 11.64
CA PRO A 146 -8.63 -0.62 10.28
C PRO A 146 -9.48 0.42 9.55
N LEU A 147 -9.62 0.25 8.23
CA LEU A 147 -10.65 0.97 7.47
C LEU A 147 -12.04 0.56 7.97
N LEU A 148 -12.99 1.51 7.97
CA LEU A 148 -14.36 1.29 8.39
C LEU A 148 -15.04 0.24 7.49
N PRO A 149 -15.62 -0.85 8.04
CA PRO A 149 -16.36 -1.82 7.25
C PRO A 149 -17.51 -1.17 6.47
N GLY A 150 -17.60 -1.48 5.18
CA GLY A 150 -18.58 -0.91 4.24
C GLY A 150 -18.25 0.51 3.74
N SER A 151 -17.15 1.12 4.19
CA SER A 151 -16.74 2.44 3.68
C SER A 151 -16.33 2.38 2.22
N HIS A 152 -16.51 3.52 1.54
CA HIS A 152 -16.09 3.71 0.16
C HIS A 152 -14.67 4.26 0.17
N VAL A 153 -13.70 3.44 -0.23
CA VAL A 153 -12.28 3.78 -0.12
C VAL A 153 -11.68 3.85 -1.50
N PRO A 154 -11.28 5.05 -1.96
CA PRO A 154 -10.45 5.18 -3.15
C PRO A 154 -9.14 4.41 -2.96
N CYS A 155 -8.76 3.62 -3.95
CA CYS A 155 -7.54 2.82 -3.98
C CYS A 155 -6.90 2.90 -5.35
N ALA A 156 -5.60 3.18 -5.39
CA ALA A 156 -4.79 2.84 -6.56
C ALA A 156 -4.52 1.34 -6.47
N GLY A 157 -5.26 0.56 -7.26
CA GLY A 157 -5.32 -0.87 -7.07
C GLY A 157 -5.52 -1.64 -8.37
N LYS A 158 -4.91 -2.82 -8.42
CA LYS A 158 -4.99 -3.74 -9.55
C LYS A 158 -4.79 -5.17 -9.02
N ASN A 159 -5.37 -6.15 -9.71
CA ASN A 159 -5.21 -7.56 -9.36
C ASN A 159 -5.25 -8.46 -10.60
N ILE A 160 -4.66 -9.66 -10.46
CA ILE A 160 -4.83 -10.77 -11.41
C ILE A 160 -5.30 -12.00 -10.66
N LYS A 161 -6.06 -12.85 -11.37
CA LYS A 161 -6.63 -14.08 -10.82
C LYS A 161 -6.40 -15.21 -11.81
N LEU A 162 -5.58 -16.20 -11.43
CA LEU A 162 -5.17 -17.29 -12.33
C LEU A 162 -5.30 -18.64 -11.63
N LYS A 163 -5.73 -19.65 -12.40
CA LYS A 163 -5.77 -21.05 -11.96
C LYS A 163 -4.38 -21.66 -12.04
N GLY A 164 -4.03 -22.49 -11.06
CA GLY A 164 -2.75 -23.20 -11.03
C GLY A 164 -2.68 -24.38 -12.02
N PRO A 165 -1.49 -24.95 -12.23
CA PRO A 165 -0.24 -24.65 -11.54
C PRO A 165 0.48 -23.43 -12.15
N ILE A 166 0.68 -22.37 -11.37
CA ILE A 166 1.36 -21.15 -11.83
C ILE A 166 1.84 -20.30 -10.66
N ARG A 167 2.99 -19.61 -10.81
CA ARG A 167 3.43 -18.59 -9.85
C ARG A 167 2.97 -17.22 -10.31
N ILE A 168 2.19 -16.53 -9.48
CA ILE A 168 1.68 -15.18 -9.75
C ILE A 168 2.34 -14.16 -8.84
N TYR A 169 2.51 -12.92 -9.31
CA TYR A 169 3.08 -11.84 -8.53
C TYR A 169 2.24 -10.56 -8.59
N SER A 170 2.41 -9.75 -7.55
CA SER A 170 1.99 -8.36 -7.44
C SER A 170 3.22 -7.51 -7.12
N ALA A 171 3.37 -6.37 -7.79
CA ALA A 171 4.47 -5.44 -7.56
C ALA A 171 3.95 -4.01 -7.53
N ILE A 172 4.52 -3.18 -6.67
CA ILE A 172 4.23 -1.75 -6.63
C ILE A 172 5.51 -0.95 -6.49
N ALA A 173 5.57 0.18 -7.20
CA ALA A 173 6.58 1.21 -7.01
C ALA A 173 5.91 2.52 -6.60
N ILE A 174 6.56 3.31 -5.74
CA ILE A 174 6.20 4.71 -5.50
C ILE A 174 7.41 5.61 -5.77
N GLY A 175 7.28 6.51 -6.75
CA GLY A 175 8.21 7.58 -7.03
C GLY A 175 7.88 8.82 -6.21
N ILE A 176 8.81 9.26 -5.36
CA ILE A 176 8.62 10.48 -4.57
C ILE A 176 9.09 11.68 -5.38
N ALA A 177 8.18 12.61 -5.68
CA ALA A 177 8.52 13.79 -6.46
C ALA A 177 9.56 14.65 -5.73
N ASN A 178 10.47 15.26 -6.49
CA ASN A 178 11.49 16.15 -5.96
C ASN A 178 10.86 17.45 -5.41
N ASP A 179 9.96 18.06 -6.20
CA ASP A 179 9.13 19.18 -5.76
C ASP A 179 7.66 18.75 -5.57
N ARG A 180 7.34 18.35 -4.34
CA ARG A 180 5.98 17.98 -3.92
C ARG A 180 5.04 19.18 -3.65
N THR A 181 5.50 20.41 -3.91
CA THR A 181 4.62 21.60 -3.85
C THR A 181 3.91 21.86 -5.16
N GLN A 182 4.35 21.22 -6.25
CA GLN A 182 3.79 21.36 -7.59
C GLN A 182 3.45 20.00 -8.22
N ASN A 183 4.13 18.92 -7.81
CA ASN A 183 4.00 17.62 -8.43
C ASN A 183 3.47 16.55 -7.47
N ALA A 184 2.69 15.61 -8.00
CA ALA A 184 2.27 14.42 -7.29
C ALA A 184 3.39 13.38 -7.22
N ASN A 185 3.39 12.56 -6.17
CA ASN A 185 4.09 11.29 -6.18
C ASN A 185 3.32 10.32 -7.09
N LEU A 186 4.04 9.41 -7.74
CA LEU A 186 3.47 8.43 -8.67
C LEU A 186 3.56 7.03 -8.09
N LEU A 187 2.43 6.33 -8.05
CA LEU A 187 2.37 4.90 -7.85
C LEU A 187 2.39 4.20 -9.21
N MET A 188 3.04 3.05 -9.27
CA MET A 188 2.95 2.14 -10.40
C MET A 188 2.71 0.75 -9.88
N GLU A 189 1.64 0.11 -10.34
CA GLU A 189 1.29 -1.27 -10.02
C GLU A 189 1.51 -2.16 -11.24
N ASP A 190 2.19 -3.29 -11.01
CA ASP A 190 2.43 -4.34 -11.99
C ASP A 190 2.05 -5.72 -11.41
N MET A 191 1.71 -6.64 -12.29
CA MET A 191 1.30 -8.00 -11.95
C MET A 191 1.42 -8.91 -13.14
N GLY A 192 1.71 -10.17 -12.86
CA GLY A 192 1.84 -11.18 -13.88
C GLY A 192 2.16 -12.53 -13.28
N PHE A 193 2.80 -13.36 -14.08
CA PHE A 193 3.26 -14.68 -13.66
C PHE A 193 4.76 -14.83 -13.88
N ILE A 194 5.36 -15.73 -13.10
CA ILE A 194 6.76 -16.12 -13.21
C ILE A 194 6.82 -17.49 -13.90
N PRO A 195 7.41 -17.60 -15.11
CA PRO A 195 7.34 -18.81 -15.94
C PRO A 195 7.87 -20.11 -15.31
N ASP A 196 8.91 -20.06 -14.46
CA ASP A 196 9.55 -21.25 -13.87
C ASP A 196 9.19 -21.43 -12.39
N GLY A 197 7.88 -21.58 -12.14
CA GLY A 197 7.26 -21.33 -10.85
C GLY A 197 7.44 -22.37 -9.73
N GLU A 198 8.00 -23.56 -9.96
CA GLU A 198 8.07 -24.58 -8.90
C GLU A 198 9.17 -24.37 -7.86
N HIS A 199 10.03 -23.35 -8.01
CA HIS A 199 11.08 -23.08 -7.03
C HIS A 199 10.49 -22.73 -5.64
N PRO A 200 10.99 -23.31 -4.54
CA PRO A 200 10.49 -23.02 -3.20
C PRO A 200 10.55 -21.53 -2.86
N MET A 201 9.65 -21.11 -1.96
CA MET A 201 9.29 -19.75 -1.49
C MET A 201 10.43 -18.87 -0.93
N LYS A 202 11.70 -19.15 -1.23
CA LYS A 202 12.81 -18.35 -0.72
C LYS A 202 12.89 -17.05 -1.52
N TYR A 203 13.13 -15.94 -0.82
CA TYR A 203 13.49 -14.66 -1.40
C TYR A 203 14.46 -14.88 -2.58
N ASN A 204 13.99 -14.61 -3.79
CA ASN A 204 14.75 -14.87 -4.99
C ASN A 204 14.99 -13.55 -5.73
N VAL A 205 16.16 -12.98 -5.48
CA VAL A 205 16.63 -11.77 -6.16
C VAL A 205 16.54 -11.94 -7.67
N GLU A 206 16.85 -13.11 -8.21
CA GLU A 206 16.84 -13.36 -9.65
C GLU A 206 15.42 -13.23 -10.24
N LEU A 207 14.38 -13.55 -9.46
CA LEU A 207 12.99 -13.39 -9.88
C LEU A 207 12.50 -11.94 -9.74
N TYR A 208 12.87 -11.28 -8.64
CA TYR A 208 12.31 -9.96 -8.29
C TYR A 208 13.09 -8.79 -8.88
N GLU A 209 14.39 -8.94 -9.12
CA GLU A 209 15.24 -7.91 -9.73
C GLU A 209 14.67 -7.39 -11.07
N PRO A 210 14.35 -8.25 -12.06
CA PRO A 210 13.88 -7.76 -13.36
C PRO A 210 12.53 -7.06 -13.27
N ILE A 211 11.63 -7.55 -12.41
CA ILE A 211 10.33 -6.91 -12.12
C ILE A 211 10.59 -5.54 -11.50
N SER A 212 11.44 -5.49 -10.48
CA SER A 212 11.76 -4.27 -9.72
C SER A 212 12.42 -3.20 -10.57
N ARG A 213 13.34 -3.59 -11.46
CA ARG A 213 14.00 -2.68 -12.40
C ARG A 213 13.01 -2.11 -13.39
N LYS A 214 12.13 -2.93 -13.98
CA LYS A 214 11.12 -2.49 -14.97
C LYS A 214 10.12 -1.53 -14.35
N ILE A 215 9.54 -1.88 -13.20
CA ILE A 215 8.55 -1.04 -12.53
C ILE A 215 9.18 0.29 -12.06
N ALA A 216 10.39 0.28 -11.50
CA ALA A 216 11.10 1.52 -11.15
C ALA A 216 11.47 2.37 -12.38
N THR A 217 11.87 1.73 -13.50
CA THR A 217 12.17 2.46 -14.74
C THR A 217 10.92 3.11 -15.33
N SER A 218 9.75 2.46 -15.21
CA SER A 218 8.49 3.01 -15.69
C SER A 218 8.09 4.32 -14.98
N ILE A 219 8.46 4.49 -13.71
CA ILE A 219 8.28 5.77 -12.98
C ILE A 219 9.04 6.89 -13.69
N LEU A 220 10.29 6.64 -14.13
CA LEU A 220 11.06 7.64 -14.88
C LEU A 220 10.45 7.93 -16.24
N MET A 221 9.93 6.91 -16.94
CA MET A 221 9.25 7.08 -18.23
C MET A 221 8.01 7.98 -18.11
N ILE A 222 7.21 7.78 -17.07
CA ILE A 222 6.02 8.58 -16.85
C ILE A 222 6.37 9.98 -16.34
N GLY A 223 7.43 10.08 -15.52
CA GLY A 223 8.02 11.36 -15.14
C GLY A 223 8.41 12.20 -16.34
N GLU A 224 9.01 11.61 -17.37
CA GLU A 224 9.35 12.29 -18.62
C GLU A 224 8.10 12.83 -19.33
N ASN A 225 7.07 12.00 -19.47
CA ASN A 225 5.81 12.40 -20.11
C ASN A 225 5.14 13.60 -19.40
N GLN A 226 5.28 13.67 -18.08
CA GLN A 226 4.64 14.70 -17.24
C GLN A 226 5.60 15.82 -16.80
N LYS A 227 6.87 15.76 -17.22
CA LYS A 227 7.94 16.68 -16.78
C LYS A 227 8.12 16.72 -15.25
N VAL A 228 8.03 15.56 -14.59
CA VAL A 228 8.20 15.38 -13.15
C VAL A 228 9.50 14.67 -12.84
N ASP A 229 10.27 15.24 -11.91
CA ASP A 229 11.52 14.66 -11.41
C ASP A 229 11.25 13.95 -10.10
N TYR A 230 11.69 12.70 -9.98
CA TYR A 230 11.58 11.90 -8.76
C TYR A 230 12.92 11.83 -8.04
N LYS A 231 12.92 12.03 -6.72
CA LYS A 231 14.14 12.01 -5.90
C LYS A 231 14.55 10.61 -5.47
N GLU A 232 13.57 9.71 -5.29
CA GLU A 232 13.78 8.32 -4.88
C GLU A 232 12.54 7.49 -5.22
N ILE A 233 12.74 6.18 -5.33
CA ILE A 233 11.69 5.20 -5.63
C ILE A 233 11.73 4.11 -4.58
N PHE A 234 10.56 3.65 -4.13
CA PHE A 234 10.42 2.47 -3.28
C PHE A 234 9.68 1.37 -4.04
N VAL A 235 10.16 0.13 -4.00
CA VAL A 235 9.56 -1.00 -4.72
C VAL A 235 9.28 -2.17 -3.78
N VAL A 236 8.13 -2.82 -3.94
CA VAL A 236 7.78 -4.08 -3.27
C VAL A 236 7.28 -5.07 -4.30
N VAL A 237 7.66 -6.33 -4.15
CA VAL A 237 7.16 -7.47 -4.92
C VAL A 237 6.72 -8.55 -3.92
N LYS A 238 5.53 -9.11 -4.14
CA LYS A 238 5.05 -10.31 -3.46
C LYS A 238 4.57 -11.31 -4.50
N ASP A 239 4.81 -12.60 -4.27
CA ASP A 239 4.34 -13.66 -5.15
C ASP A 239 3.79 -14.86 -4.37
N VAL A 240 3.05 -15.73 -5.07
CA VAL A 240 2.59 -17.02 -4.54
C VAL A 240 2.55 -18.06 -5.66
N PHE A 241 2.88 -19.31 -5.32
CA PHE A 241 2.60 -20.45 -6.19
C PHE A 241 1.17 -20.94 -5.96
N VAL A 242 0.39 -20.95 -7.02
CA VAL A 242 -0.97 -21.49 -7.08
C VAL A 242 -0.86 -22.94 -7.50
N HIS A 243 -1.29 -23.87 -6.64
CA HIS A 243 -1.19 -25.30 -6.94
C HIS A 243 -2.27 -25.76 -7.93
N GLN A 244 -2.13 -26.98 -8.42
CA GLN A 244 -3.19 -27.67 -9.14
C GLN A 244 -4.50 -27.63 -8.33
N ASN A 245 -5.63 -27.37 -9.00
CA ASN A 245 -6.97 -27.23 -8.40
C ASN A 245 -7.14 -26.05 -7.44
N GLU A 246 -6.22 -25.08 -7.48
CA GLU A 246 -6.36 -23.80 -6.81
C GLU A 246 -6.53 -22.66 -7.81
N ILE A 247 -7.12 -21.58 -7.33
CA ILE A 247 -7.06 -20.26 -7.95
C ILE A 247 -6.34 -19.31 -7.00
N GLY A 248 -5.42 -18.52 -7.54
CA GLY A 248 -4.71 -17.49 -6.81
C GLY A 248 -5.13 -16.10 -7.25
N CYS A 249 -4.99 -15.13 -6.34
CA CYS A 249 -5.11 -13.71 -6.63
C CYS A 249 -3.87 -12.97 -6.13
N ALA A 250 -3.23 -12.21 -7.02
CA ALA A 250 -2.19 -11.25 -6.64
C ALA A 250 -2.78 -9.85 -6.69
N LEU A 251 -2.70 -9.11 -5.58
CA LEU A 251 -3.37 -7.83 -5.35
C LEU A 251 -2.35 -6.78 -4.94
N VAL A 252 -2.42 -5.63 -5.61
CA VAL A 252 -1.87 -4.37 -5.12
C VAL A 252 -3.03 -3.44 -4.77
N ALA A 253 -2.98 -2.81 -3.60
CA ALA A 253 -3.89 -1.75 -3.22
C ALA A 253 -3.15 -0.66 -2.42
N ALA A 254 -3.27 0.58 -2.85
CA ALA A 254 -2.81 1.74 -2.10
C ALA A 254 -4.03 2.60 -1.70
N PRO A 255 -4.62 2.37 -0.51
CA PRO A 255 -5.80 3.09 -0.07
C PRO A 255 -5.48 4.55 0.26
N TYR A 256 -6.41 5.43 -0.11
CA TYR A 256 -6.44 6.84 0.26
C TYR A 256 -7.46 7.02 1.39
N PHE A 257 -7.00 7.39 2.58
CA PHE A 257 -7.82 7.35 3.79
C PHE A 257 -7.55 8.52 4.74
N THR A 258 -8.43 8.67 5.73
CA THR A 258 -8.30 9.56 6.88
C THR A 258 -8.08 8.73 8.14
N LEU A 259 -7.28 9.26 9.08
CA LEU A 259 -6.85 8.55 10.28
C LEU A 259 -7.95 8.50 11.35
N ALA A 260 -8.13 7.34 11.97
CA ALA A 260 -8.92 7.22 13.19
C ALA A 260 -8.43 8.19 14.28
N LYS A 261 -9.32 8.84 15.03
CA LYS A 261 -8.93 9.83 16.06
C LYS A 261 -8.00 9.22 17.11
N LYS A 262 -8.27 7.99 17.55
CA LYS A 262 -7.45 7.30 18.56
C LYS A 262 -6.11 6.77 18.03
N SER A 263 -5.88 6.84 16.72
CA SER A 263 -4.55 6.61 16.16
C SER A 263 -3.59 7.79 16.38
N ILE A 264 -4.08 8.92 16.88
CA ILE A 264 -3.30 10.13 17.15
C ILE A 264 -2.77 10.09 18.60
N PRO A 265 -1.45 10.01 18.81
CA PRO A 265 -0.88 10.00 20.16
C PRO A 265 -1.26 11.26 20.94
N ASN A 266 -1.81 11.08 22.15
CA ASN A 266 -2.18 12.17 23.07
C ASN A 266 -3.10 13.26 22.46
N ASN A 267 -3.81 12.96 21.36
CA ASN A 267 -4.54 13.95 20.55
C ASN A 267 -3.67 15.07 19.94
N GLU A 268 -2.36 14.89 19.88
CA GLU A 268 -1.39 15.83 19.30
C GLU A 268 -0.93 15.33 17.94
N ILE A 269 -1.61 15.77 16.87
CA ILE A 269 -1.37 15.21 15.53
C ILE A 269 0.02 15.52 14.99
N GLU A 270 0.61 16.64 15.39
CA GLU A 270 1.97 17.03 15.00
C GLU A 270 3.02 16.02 15.46
N THR A 271 2.73 15.23 16.51
CA THR A 271 3.60 14.18 17.02
C THR A 271 3.87 13.11 15.96
N LEU A 272 2.91 12.80 15.08
CA LEU A 272 3.08 11.83 14.00
C LEU A 272 4.21 12.19 13.03
N SER A 273 4.53 13.48 12.88
CA SER A 273 5.64 13.93 12.01
C SER A 273 7.03 13.81 12.66
N LYS A 274 7.08 13.53 13.97
CA LYS A 274 8.31 13.55 14.78
C LYS A 274 8.73 12.15 15.25
N ILE A 275 7.81 11.20 15.21
CA ILE A 275 8.04 9.85 15.73
C ILE A 275 8.15 8.82 14.62
N ASN A 276 8.81 7.71 14.93
CA ASN A 276 8.83 6.54 14.07
C ASN A 276 7.63 5.60 14.36
N THR A 277 7.44 4.60 13.51
CA THR A 277 6.31 3.65 13.66
C THR A 277 6.34 2.88 14.99
N HIS A 278 7.51 2.54 15.54
CA HIS A 278 7.62 1.85 16.84
C HIS A 278 7.21 2.73 18.01
N GLU A 279 7.66 3.98 18.00
CA GLU A 279 7.25 4.97 19.00
C GLU A 279 5.75 5.23 18.93
N TRP A 280 5.20 5.34 17.72
CA TRP A 280 3.75 5.49 17.50
C TRP A 280 2.98 4.34 18.14
N GLU A 281 3.31 3.08 17.81
CA GLU A 281 2.65 1.91 18.40
C GLU A 281 2.70 1.91 19.92
N ARG A 282 3.86 2.25 20.51
CA ARG A 282 4.03 2.31 21.96
C ARG A 282 3.04 3.29 22.59
N LEU A 283 2.77 4.41 21.93
CA LEU A 283 1.89 5.46 22.43
C LEU A 283 0.40 5.12 22.28
N VAL A 284 0.01 4.37 21.24
CA VAL A 284 -1.41 4.13 20.91
C VAL A 284 -1.88 2.69 21.11
N SER A 285 -1.00 1.75 21.47
CA SER A 285 -1.32 0.32 21.55
C SER A 285 -2.51 -0.02 22.45
N LYS A 286 -2.75 0.74 23.52
CA LYS A 286 -3.93 0.57 24.39
C LYS A 286 -5.26 0.89 23.69
N GLU A 287 -5.21 1.70 22.64
CA GLU A 287 -6.35 2.17 21.88
C GLU A 287 -6.66 1.29 20.66
N TYR A 288 -5.91 0.21 20.41
CA TYR A 288 -6.22 -0.71 19.32
C TYR A 288 -7.62 -1.30 19.45
N LEU A 289 -8.33 -1.42 18.33
CA LEU A 289 -9.68 -1.95 18.29
C LEU A 289 -9.76 -3.35 18.93
N CYS A 290 -8.81 -4.24 18.67
CA CYS A 290 -8.76 -5.58 19.26
C CYS A 290 -8.72 -5.60 20.79
N ASN A 291 -8.26 -4.52 21.44
CA ASN A 291 -8.24 -4.40 22.90
C ASN A 291 -9.55 -3.82 23.46
N ASN A 292 -10.41 -3.29 22.61
CA ASN A 292 -11.62 -2.56 22.97
C ASN A 292 -12.92 -3.19 22.41
N LEU A 293 -12.83 -4.31 21.68
CA LEU A 293 -13.98 -5.08 21.19
C LEU A 293 -14.67 -5.93 22.28
N VAL A 294 -14.17 -5.92 23.52
CA VAL A 294 -14.64 -6.77 24.64
C VAL A 294 -15.10 -5.91 25.84
N LYS A 295 -15.64 -4.71 25.59
CA LYS A 295 -16.26 -3.89 26.63
C LYS A 295 -17.68 -3.52 26.25
#